data_AF-A0A9Q0UP51-F1
#
_entry.id   AF-A0A9Q0UP51-F1
#
_cell.length_a   1.000
_cell.length_b   1.000
_cell.length_c   1.000
_cell.angle_alpha   90.00
_cell.angle_beta   90.00
_cell.angle_gamma   90.00
#
_symmetry.space_group_name_H-M   'P 1'
#
loop_
_entity.id
_entity.type
_entity.pdbx_description
1 polymer ?
#
loop_
_entity_poly.entity_id
_entity_poly.type
_entity_poly.pdbx_seq_one_letter_code
_entity_poly.pdbx_strand_id
1 'polypeptide(L)'
;MYETGVSEAEARKHVEKLIQKAWRNMNKYQMDSETPFARRFVAAAINLARIAECTYQHGDGHGAPDSRSRNRISSLIIEPISFH
;
A
#
# COMPACT_ATOMS: atom_id res chain seq x y z
N MET A 1 13.14 11.43 13.72
CA MET A 1 13.79 12.75 13.75
C MET A 1 13.70 13.36 15.14
N TYR A 2 12.54 13.83 15.61
CA TYR A 2 12.43 14.47 16.94
C TYR A 2 12.72 13.52 18.12
N GLU A 3 12.12 12.32 18.12
CA GLU A 3 12.26 11.37 19.23
C GLU A 3 13.69 10.81 19.41
N THR A 4 14.44 10.70 18.32
CA THR A 4 15.73 9.98 18.28
C THR A 4 16.90 10.82 17.77
N GLY A 5 16.66 12.08 17.39
CA GLY A 5 17.67 12.98 16.82
C GLY A 5 18.22 12.59 15.44
N VAL A 6 17.73 11.51 14.82
CA VAL A 6 18.26 10.99 13.53
C VAL A 6 17.82 11.83 12.33
N SER A 7 18.56 11.73 11.23
CA SER A 7 18.24 12.39 9.97
C SER A 7 16.90 11.94 9.38
N GLU A 8 16.34 12.74 8.46
CA GLU A 8 15.12 12.35 7.72
C GLU A 8 15.31 11.04 6.96
N ALA A 9 16.46 10.85 6.30
CA ALA A 9 16.75 9.65 5.53
C ALA A 9 16.78 8.38 6.41
N GLU A 10 17.38 8.48 7.59
CA GLU A 10 17.40 7.37 8.57
C GLU A 10 16.01 7.11 9.15
N ALA A 11 15.25 8.16 9.47
CA ALA A 11 13.89 8.03 9.94
C ALA A 11 12.98 7.39 8.88
N ARG A 12 13.09 7.80 7.61
CA ARG A 12 12.36 7.22 6.48
C ARG A 12 12.69 5.73 6.33
N LYS A 13 13.97 5.36 6.34
CA LYS A 13 14.41 3.97 6.29
C LYS A 13 13.90 3.13 7.46
N HIS A 14 13.76 3.73 8.65
CA HIS A 14 13.15 3.06 9.80
C HIS A 14 11.65 2.80 9.57
N VAL A 15 10.89 3.80 9.10
CA VAL A 15 9.47 3.66 8.77
C VAL A 15 9.24 2.61 7.68
N GLU A 16 10.08 2.57 6.65
CA GLU A 16 10.03 1.50 5.62
C GLU A 16 10.17 0.10 6.23
N LYS A 17 11.09 -0.09 7.19
CA LYS A 17 11.23 -1.37 7.91
C LYS A 17 9.99 -1.71 8.73
N LEU A 18 9.35 -0.72 9.35
CA LEU A 18 8.10 -0.91 10.08
C LEU A 18 6.96 -1.32 9.15
N ILE A 19 6.85 -0.70 7.97
CA ILE A 19 5.88 -1.08 6.92
C ILE A 19 6.12 -2.53 6.49
N GLN A 20 7.36 -2.92 6.21
CA GLN A 20 7.70 -4.31 5.87
C GLN A 20 7.37 -5.30 6.99
N LYS A 21 7.56 -4.91 8.25
CA LYS A 21 7.16 -5.73 9.41
C LYS A 21 5.64 -5.88 9.48
N ALA A 22 4.89 -4.80 9.27
CA ALA A 22 3.43 -4.83 9.23
C ALA A 22 2.91 -5.74 8.11
N TRP A 23 3.49 -5.65 6.91
CA TRP A 23 3.17 -6.55 5.79
C TRP A 23 3.39 -8.03 6.12
N ARG A 24 4.53 -8.38 6.72
CA ARG A 24 4.79 -9.76 7.17
C ARG A 24 3.74 -10.26 8.16
N ASN A 25 3.27 -9.40 9.05
CA ASN A 25 2.21 -9.77 10.00
C ASN A 25 0.86 -9.95 9.27
N MET A 26 0.47 -9.03 8.40
CA MET A 26 -0.78 -9.15 7.62
C MET A 26 -0.81 -10.42 6.76
N ASN A 27 0.31 -10.78 6.11
CA ASN A 27 0.39 -12.00 5.31
C ASN A 27 0.21 -13.26 6.17
N LYS A 28 0.72 -13.27 7.41
CA LYS A 28 0.47 -14.37 8.35
C LYS A 28 -1.01 -14.47 8.72
N TYR A 29 -1.65 -13.35 9.07
CA TYR A 29 -3.08 -13.31 9.39
C TYR A 29 -3.98 -13.66 8.21
N GLN A 30 -3.56 -13.38 6.98
CA GLN A 30 -4.30 -13.77 5.79
C GLN A 30 -4.42 -15.30 5.67
N MET A 31 -3.39 -16.03 6.12
CA MET A 31 -3.34 -17.49 6.09
C MET A 31 -3.87 -18.13 7.37
N ASP A 32 -4.25 -17.33 8.37
CA ASP A 32 -4.74 -17.80 9.66
C ASP A 32 -6.19 -18.24 9.55
N SER A 33 -6.43 -19.55 9.69
CA SER A 33 -7.79 -20.11 9.71
C SER A 33 -8.54 -19.80 11.00
N GLU A 34 -7.83 -19.43 12.06
CA GLU A 34 -8.36 -19.21 13.42
C GLU A 34 -8.69 -17.74 13.69
N THR A 35 -8.60 -16.88 12.67
CA THR A 35 -8.95 -15.46 12.83
C THR A 35 -10.43 -15.29 13.21
N PRO A 36 -10.77 -14.44 14.20
CA PRO A 36 -12.15 -14.19 14.59
C PRO A 36 -12.93 -13.36 13.55
N PHE A 37 -12.26 -12.88 12.49
CA PHE A 37 -12.84 -12.00 11.49
C PHE A 37 -13.30 -12.77 10.25
N ALA A 38 -14.37 -12.30 9.62
CA ALA A 38 -14.81 -12.84 8.34
C ALA A 38 -13.72 -12.68 7.27
N ARG A 39 -13.52 -13.71 6.43
CA ARG A 39 -12.51 -13.69 5.34
C ARG A 39 -12.62 -12.47 4.43
N ARG A 40 -13.85 -11.99 4.15
CA ARG A 40 -14.08 -10.77 3.35
C ARG A 40 -13.54 -9.52 4.04
N PHE A 41 -13.66 -9.43 5.36
CA PHE A 41 -13.12 -8.33 6.15
C PHE A 41 -11.59 -8.33 6.12
N VAL A 42 -10.97 -9.50 6.35
CA VAL A 42 -9.51 -9.66 6.25
C VAL A 42 -9.01 -9.26 4.85
N ALA A 43 -9.69 -9.71 3.80
CA ALA A 43 -9.36 -9.34 2.42
C ALA A 43 -9.49 -7.82 2.18
N ALA A 44 -10.53 -7.17 2.71
CA ALA A 44 -10.71 -5.72 2.60
C ALA A 44 -9.57 -4.95 3.30
N ALA A 45 -9.17 -5.36 4.50
CA ALA A 45 -8.06 -4.75 5.23
C ALA A 45 -6.73 -4.87 4.47
N ILE A 46 -6.44 -6.03 3.89
CA ILE A 46 -5.25 -6.24 3.07
C ILE A 46 -5.30 -5.39 1.80
N ASN A 47 -6.47 -5.31 1.13
CA ASN A 47 -6.63 -4.48 -0.05
C ASN A 47 -6.48 -3.00 0.25
N LEU A 48 -6.89 -2.52 1.43
CA LEU A 48 -6.64 -1.15 1.86
C LEU A 48 -5.13 -0.85 1.95
N ALA A 49 -4.34 -1.77 2.54
CA ALA A 49 -2.89 -1.64 2.57
C ALA A 49 -2.28 -1.61 1.15
N ARG A 50 -2.76 -2.48 0.24
CA ARG A 50 -2.34 -2.49 -1.18
C ARG A 50 -2.67 -1.18 -1.89
N ILE A 51 -3.84 -0.61 -1.64
CA ILE A 51 -4.25 0.68 -2.22
C ILE A 51 -3.32 1.78 -1.74
N ALA A 52 -3.05 1.85 -0.44
CA ALA A 52 -2.14 2.85 0.13
C ALA A 52 -0.74 2.75 -0.50
N GLU A 53 -0.17 1.55 -0.58
CA GLU A 53 1.15 1.36 -1.20
C GLU A 53 1.16 1.71 -2.69
N CYS A 54 0.17 1.22 -3.46
CA CYS A 54 0.05 1.53 -4.89
C CYS A 54 -0.05 3.04 -5.16
N THR A 55 -0.74 3.76 -4.27
CA THR A 55 -0.96 5.20 -4.36
C THR A 55 0.30 6.00 -4.00
N TYR A 56 1.04 5.60 -2.96
CA TYR A 56 2.09 6.43 -2.37
C TYR A 56 3.54 5.95 -2.60
N GLN A 57 3.74 4.76 -3.18
CA GLN A 57 5.08 4.17 -3.37
C GLN A 57 6.04 5.01 -4.24
N HIS A 58 5.54 6.00 -4.99
CA HIS A 58 6.34 6.86 -5.87
C HIS A 58 6.15 8.36 -5.62
N GLY A 59 5.58 8.73 -4.47
CA GLY A 59 5.21 10.11 -4.16
C GLY A 59 3.72 10.24 -3.91
N ASP A 60 3.19 11.45 -3.98
CA ASP A 60 1.77 11.71 -3.70
C ASP A 60 0.89 11.44 -4.94
N GLY A 61 0.57 10.16 -5.19
CA GLY A 61 -0.31 9.77 -6.30
C GLY A 61 -1.79 10.16 -6.14
N HIS A 62 -2.19 10.72 -4.98
CA HIS A 62 -3.58 11.09 -4.69
C HIS A 62 -3.81 12.60 -4.72
N GLY A 63 -3.06 13.36 -3.91
CA GLY A 63 -3.18 14.82 -3.82
C GLY A 63 -2.44 15.57 -4.91
N ALA A 64 -1.36 14.99 -5.46
CA ALA A 64 -0.54 15.57 -6.51
C ALA A 64 -0.16 14.54 -7.59
N PRO A 65 -1.15 13.93 -8.28
CA PRO A 65 -0.91 12.80 -9.18
C PRO A 65 0.07 13.16 -10.29
N ASP A 66 1.06 12.31 -10.50
CA ASP A 66 2.01 12.39 -11.62
C ASP A 66 1.45 11.72 -12.88
N SER A 67 2.23 11.71 -13.97
CA SER A 67 1.85 11.02 -15.21
C SER A 67 1.63 9.52 -15.00
N ARG A 68 2.41 8.88 -14.13
CA ARG A 68 2.25 7.46 -13.78
C ARG A 68 0.88 7.19 -13.17
N SER A 69 0.49 8.00 -12.19
CA SER A 69 -0.79 7.86 -11.47
C SER A 69 -1.97 8.06 -12.41
N ARG A 70 -1.92 9.09 -13.26
CA ARG A 70 -2.96 9.33 -14.29
C ARG A 70 -3.05 8.20 -15.30
N ASN A 71 -1.92 7.72 -15.81
CA ASN A 71 -1.89 6.64 -16.79
C ASN A 71 -2.48 5.34 -16.22
N ARG A 72 -2.16 5.00 -14.96
CA ARG A 72 -2.74 3.84 -14.28
C ARG A 72 -4.26 3.92 -14.19
N ILE A 73 -4.81 5.10 -13.83
CA ILE A 73 -6.27 5.28 -13.78
C ILE A 73 -6.88 5.19 -15.17
N SER A 74 -6.26 5.81 -16.19
CA SER A 74 -6.71 5.71 -17.57
C SER A 74 -6.82 4.26 -18.00
N SER A 75 -5.74 3.48 -17.87
CA SER A 75 -5.68 2.11 -18.37
C SER A 75 -6.53 1.10 -17.59
N LEU A 76 -6.77 1.34 -16.29
CA LEU A 76 -7.48 0.37 -15.43
C LEU A 76 -8.97 0.64 -15.29
N ILE A 77 -9.40 1.92 -15.39
CA ILE A 77 -10.76 2.34 -15.04
C ILE A 77 -11.49 2.97 -16.23
N ILE A 78 -10.77 3.71 -17.08
CA ILE A 78 -11.39 4.51 -18.16
C ILE A 78 -11.36 3.75 -19.48
N GLU A 79 -10.18 3.25 -19.86
CA GLU A 79 -9.94 2.59 -21.13
C GLU A 79 -10.37 1.12 -21.06
N PRO A 80 -11.25 0.65 -21.96
CA PRO A 80 -11.61 -0.75 -22.02
C PRO A 80 -10.45 -1.59 -22.55
N ILE A 81 -10.41 -2.86 -22.13
CA ILE A 81 -9.48 -3.84 -22.70
C ILE A 81 -9.90 -4.08 -24.15
N SER A 82 -8.96 -3.87 -25.08
CA SER A 82 -9.20 -4.20 -26.49
C SER A 82 -9.07 -5.69 -26.72
N PHE A 83 -10.06 -6.28 -27.38
CA PHE A 83 -10.06 -7.65 -27.89
C PHE A 83 -9.88 -7.56 -29.42
N HIS A 84 -8.65 -7.32 -29.87
CA HIS A 84 -8.29 -7.45 -31.28
C HIS A 84 -7.50 -8.75 -31.46
#